data_AF-A0AB35HWM0-F1
#
_entry.id   AF-A0AB35HWM0-F1
#
_cell.length_a   1.000
_cell.length_b   1.000
_cell.length_c   1.000
_cell.angle_alpha   90.00
_cell.angle_beta   90.00
_cell.angle_gamma   90.00
#
_symmetry.space_group_name_H-M   'P 1'
#
loop_
_entity.id
_entity.type
_entity.pdbx_description
1 polymer ?
#
loop_
_entity_poly.entity_id
_entity_poly.type
_entity_poly.pdbx_seq_one_letter_code
_entity_poly.pdbx_strand_id
1 'polypeptide(L)' 'MSNVHSAPVNMSESEIRRLRRQLEIEITWLQRQMEEMSGSSSDVDISLRQTYKEMLFCRRALLGRIPR' A
#
# COMPACT_ATOMS: atom_id res chain seq x y z
N MET A 1 11.13 28.44 -8.43
CA MET A 1 10.52 27.22 -9.01
C MET A 1 9.36 26.84 -8.12
N SER A 2 8.13 27.04 -8.60
CA SER A 2 6.91 26.86 -7.83
C SER A 2 6.61 25.38 -7.70
N ASN A 3 6.91 24.80 -6.53
CA ASN A 3 6.54 23.42 -6.28
C ASN A 3 5.02 23.36 -6.10
N VAL A 4 4.36 22.62 -7.00
CA VAL A 4 2.93 22.40 -7.02
C VAL A 4 2.53 21.75 -5.70
N HIS A 5 1.99 22.56 -4.79
CA HIS A 5 1.19 22.02 -3.70
C HIS A 5 -0.04 21.41 -4.34
N SER A 6 0.01 20.09 -4.60
CA SER A 6 -1.17 19.28 -4.83
C SER A 6 -2.19 19.70 -3.78
N ALA A 7 -3.30 20.28 -4.23
CA ALA A 7 -4.32 20.85 -3.37
C ALA A 7 -4.60 19.91 -2.19
N PRO A 8 -4.66 20.40 -0.94
CA PRO A 8 -5.13 19.57 0.14
C PRO A 8 -6.56 19.20 -0.23
N VAL A 9 -6.77 17.94 -0.64
CA VAL A 9 -8.10 17.36 -0.59
C VAL A 9 -8.57 17.70 0.82
N ASN A 10 -9.71 18.37 0.92
CA ASN A 10 -10.26 18.91 2.16
C ASN A 10 -10.76 17.74 3.04
N MET A 11 -9.85 16.81 3.33
CA MET A 11 -10.05 15.63 4.14
C MET A 11 -9.88 16.04 5.57
N SER A 12 -10.88 15.71 6.37
CA SER A 12 -10.78 15.81 7.80
C SER A 12 -9.63 14.97 8.33
N GLU A 13 -9.06 15.37 9.46
CA GLU A 13 -8.00 14.62 10.12
C GLU A 13 -8.44 13.18 10.46
N SER A 14 -9.73 12.96 10.73
CA SER A 14 -10.31 11.63 10.93
C SER A 14 -10.30 10.78 9.67
N GLU A 15 -10.57 11.35 8.50
CA GLU A 15 -10.46 10.66 7.21
C GLU A 15 -9.01 10.33 6.89
N ILE A 16 -8.08 11.26 7.14
CA ILE A 16 -6.64 11.02 7.00
C ILE A 16 -6.21 9.83 7.87
N ARG A 17 -6.53 9.85 9.17
CA ARG A 17 -6.20 8.74 10.09
C ARG A 17 -6.84 7.42 9.66
N ARG A 18 -8.09 7.45 9.19
CA ARG A 18 -8.80 6.27 8.69
C ARG A 18 -8.09 5.67 7.48
N LEU A 19 -7.74 6.51 6.49
CA LEU A 19 -7.06 6.06 5.27
C LEU A 19 -5.67 5.51 5.56
N ARG A 20 -4.90 6.14 6.46
CA ARG A 20 -3.61 5.61 6.92
C ARG A 20 -3.78 4.21 7.52
N ARG A 21 -4.72 4.06 8.45
CA ARG A 21 -4.99 2.77 9.10
C ARG A 21 -5.43 1.70 8.11
N GLN A 22 -6.26 2.06 7.12
CA GLN A 22 -6.66 1.12 6.07
C GLN A 22 -5.46 0.65 5.24
N LEU A 23 -4.59 1.57 4.83
CA LEU A 23 -3.37 1.21 4.11
C LEU A 23 -2.44 0.32 4.94
N GLU A 24 -2.28 0.60 6.23
CA GLU A 24 -1.47 -0.24 7.14
C GLU A 24 -2.02 -1.67 7.25
N ILE A 25 -3.35 -1.81 7.35
CA ILE A 25 -4.02 -3.12 7.38
C ILE A 25 -3.80 -3.86 6.05
N GLU A 26 -4.01 -3.18 4.92
CA GLU A 26 -3.82 -3.80 3.60
C GLU A 26 -2.37 -4.21 3.36
N ILE A 27 -1.40 -3.39 3.76
CA ILE A 27 0.03 -3.71 3.69
C ILE A 27 0.33 -4.96 4.52
N THR A 28 -0.16 -5.02 5.75
CA THR A 28 0.05 -6.16 6.66
C THR A 28 -0.55 -7.44 6.07
N TRP A 29 -1.77 -7.36 5.53
CA TRP A 29 -2.42 -8.49 4.88
C TRP A 29 -1.63 -9.00 3.67
N LEU A 30 -1.20 -8.11 2.77
CA LEU A 30 -0.41 -8.47 1.60
C LEU A 30 0.94 -9.12 1.97
N GLN A 31 1.61 -8.61 3.01
CA GLN A 31 2.86 -9.19 3.50
C GLN A 31 2.65 -10.64 3.96
N ARG A 32 1.61 -10.87 4.76
CA ARG A 32 1.27 -12.22 5.24
C ARG A 32 0.94 -13.17 4.09
N GLN A 33 0.16 -12.73 3.11
CA GLN A 33 -0.14 -13.55 1.93
C GLN A 33 1.12 -13.95 1.17
N MET A 34 2.10 -13.03 1.05
CA MET A 34 3.38 -13.35 0.42
C MET A 34 4.26 -14.31 1.23
N GLU A 35 4.15 -14.29 2.56
CA GLU A 35 4.83 -15.24 3.45
C GLU A 35 4.22 -16.64 3.31
N GLU A 36 2.88 -16.73 3.25
CA GLU A 36 2.15 -17.99 3.06
C GLU A 36 2.49 -18.65 1.70
N MET A 37 2.74 -17.87 0.65
CA MET A 37 3.14 -18.37 -0.67
C MET A 37 4.64 -18.66 -0.81
N SER A 38 5.46 -18.42 0.21
CA SER A 38 6.93 -18.52 0.09
C SER A 38 7.47 -19.94 -0.16
N GLY A 39 6.64 -20.97 0.02
CA GLY A 39 6.98 -22.37 -0.22
C GLY A 39 6.39 -22.99 -1.50
N SER A 40 5.62 -22.23 -2.28
CA SER A 40 4.98 -22.76 -3.48
C SER A 40 5.76 -22.40 -4.75
N SER A 41 5.84 -23.35 -5.68
CA SER A 41 6.69 -23.29 -6.89
C SER A 41 5.90 -23.35 -8.19
N SER A 42 4.59 -23.10 -8.14
CA SER A 42 3.77 -22.98 -9.35
C SER A 42 4.05 -21.64 -10.05
N ASP A 43 4.06 -21.64 -11.38
CA ASP A 43 4.18 -20.41 -12.20
C ASP A 43 3.06 -19.39 -11.88
N VAL A 44 1.88 -19.88 -11.49
CA VAL A 44 0.76 -19.07 -11.02
C VAL A 44 1.13 -18.33 -9.73
N ASP A 45 1.81 -19.00 -8.81
CA ASP A 45 2.20 -18.43 -7.53
C ASP A 45 3.32 -17.41 -7.69
N ILE A 46 4.23 -17.62 -8.63
CA ILE A 46 5.28 -16.64 -8.98
C ILE A 46 4.65 -15.34 -9.52
N SER A 47 3.69 -15.47 -10.45
CA SER A 47 3.00 -14.32 -11.05
C SER A 47 2.15 -13.57 -10.01
N LEU A 48 1.46 -14.30 -9.15
CA LEU A 48 0.66 -13.73 -8.06
C LEU A 48 1.55 -13.03 -7.03
N ARG A 49 2.69 -13.62 -6.65
CA ARG A 49 3.67 -13.02 -5.75
C ARG A 49 4.24 -11.72 -6.32
N GLN A 50 4.49 -11.68 -7.63
CA GLN A 50 4.93 -10.46 -8.30
C GLN A 50 3.85 -9.37 -8.24
N THR A 51 2.60 -9.74 -8.49
CA THR A 51 1.44 -8.83 -8.36
C THR A 51 1.35 -8.24 -6.95
N TYR A 52 1.50 -9.06 -5.90
CA TYR A 52 1.45 -8.57 -4.52
C TYR A 52 2.63 -7.65 -4.17
N LYS A 53 3.82 -7.87 -4.73
CA LYS A 53 4.96 -6.95 -4.57
C LYS A 53 4.64 -5.57 -5.13
N GLU A 54 4.02 -5.50 -6.30
CA GLU A 54 3.62 -4.23 -6.92
C GLU A 54 2.52 -3.53 -6.13
N MET A 55 1.53 -4.29 -5.66
CA MET A 55 0.47 -3.79 -4.77
C MET A 55 1.03 -3.21 -3.47
N LEU A 56 2.04 -3.86 -2.87
CA LEU A 56 2.74 -3.35 -1.68
C LEU A 56 3.52 -2.08 -1.98
N PHE A 57 4.23 -2.03 -3.10
CA PHE A 57 4.99 -0.86 -3.53
C PHE A 57 4.09 0.37 -3.63
N CYS A 58 2.96 0.24 -4.36
CA CYS A 58 2.00 1.33 -4.53
C CYS A 58 1.41 1.81 -3.20
N ARG A 59 1.02 0.88 -2.32
CA ARG A 59 0.43 1.23 -1.01
C ARG A 59 1.42 1.91 -0.07
N ARG A 60 2.67 1.46 -0.04
CA ARG A 60 3.75 2.13 0.74
C ARG A 60 4.00 3.54 0.22
N ALA A 61 4.00 3.72 -1.11
CA ALA A 61 4.14 5.03 -1.72
C ALA A 61 2.96 5.96 -1.38
N LEU A 62 1.73 5.44 -1.36
CA LEU A 62 0.54 6.19 -0.92
C LEU A 62 0.63 6.56 0.57
N LEU A 63 0.94 5.60 1.45
CA LEU A 63 1.05 5.84 2.89
C LEU A 63 2.13 6.90 3.22
N GLY A 64 3.23 6.92 2.45
CA GLY A 64 4.28 7.92 2.58
C GLY A 64 3.88 9.33 2.12
N ARG A 65 2.80 9.46 1.32
CA ARG A 65 2.26 10.75 0.86
C ARG A 65 1.11 11.27 1.71
N ILE A 66 0.47 10.42 2.52
CA ILE A 66 -0.60 10.87 3.42
C ILE A 66 0.01 11.66 4.59
N PRO A 67 -0.54 12.85 4.95
CA PRO A 67 -0.10 13.61 6.12
C PRO A 67 -0.06 12.79 7.41
N ARG A 68 0.80 13.18 8.35
CA ARG A 68 0.91 12.54 9.67
C ARG A 68 -0.02 13.20 10.67
#